data_AF-A0A6P2T581-F1
#
_entry.id   AF-A0A6P2T581-F1
#
_cell.length_a   1.000
_cell.length_b   1.000
_cell.length_c   1.000
_cell.angle_alpha   90.00
_cell.angle_beta   90.00
_cell.angle_gamma   90.00
#
_symmetry.space_group_name_H-M   'P 1'
#
loop_
_entity.id
_entity.type
_entity.pdbx_description
1 polymer ?
#
loop_
_entity_poly.entity_id
_entity_poly.type
_entity_poly.pdbx_seq_one_letter_code
_entity_poly.pdbx_strand_id
1 'polypeptide(L)'
;MNMHPRRFIRPALGTLCLATLATLQACNGDACFGVDVCFNNNTQTVALSGTAATGDALASAQVTVSCAAGSATTLTDGGGNYSVTVNAALPCVITVTSGGTSLHSLAYAGGTFNTTPETELMLVYLAAQLGTNTATLIGNFQGNSRYQQAMNSSNTVQAAQSAVVTNLQQRYSVAFAAPAFLTTPFTVGQPGVDSDLVALAKAGAIDSNGMPDPAAVSLLTQAGAAHPL
;
A
#
# COMPACT_ATOMS: atom_id res chain seq x y z
N MET A 1 58.45 4.29 52.16
CA MET A 1 58.86 2.99 52.74
C MET A 1 57.87 1.93 52.31
N ASN A 2 58.32 1.03 51.44
CA ASN A 2 58.02 -0.42 51.41
C ASN A 2 58.29 -0.94 49.99
N MET A 3 59.47 -1.54 49.87
CA MET A 3 59.89 -2.33 48.72
C MET A 3 59.04 -3.60 48.65
N HIS A 4 58.70 -4.05 47.44
CA HIS A 4 58.65 -5.48 47.14
C HIS A 4 59.34 -5.77 45.80
N PRO A 5 60.14 -6.85 45.70
CA PRO A 5 61.21 -6.95 44.70
C PRO A 5 61.02 -8.13 43.72
N ARG A 6 61.93 -8.20 42.73
CA ARG A 6 62.32 -9.39 41.92
C ARG A 6 61.31 -9.81 40.83
N ARG A 7 61.69 -10.25 39.62
CA ARG A 7 62.99 -10.69 39.07
C ARG A 7 62.89 -10.68 37.53
N PHE A 8 64.04 -10.47 36.91
CA PHE A 8 64.40 -10.68 35.50
C PHE A 8 63.97 -12.04 34.91
N ILE A 9 63.71 -12.09 33.60
CA ILE A 9 64.54 -12.74 32.54
C ILE A 9 63.98 -12.35 31.15
N ARG A 10 64.87 -11.94 30.23
CA ARG A 10 64.68 -11.59 28.80
C ARG A 10 64.78 -12.86 27.91
N PRO A 11 64.97 -12.78 26.58
CA PRO A 11 64.08 -12.38 25.47
C PRO A 11 63.93 -13.51 24.41
N ALA A 12 62.94 -13.44 23.50
CA ALA A 12 62.98 -14.00 22.13
C ALA A 12 61.62 -13.69 21.45
N LEU A 13 61.58 -12.87 20.39
CA LEU A 13 61.77 -13.20 18.96
C LEU A 13 60.59 -13.95 18.33
N GLY A 14 60.01 -13.34 17.30
CA GLY A 14 59.08 -13.92 16.33
C GLY A 14 57.63 -13.87 16.81
N THR A 15 56.67 -13.27 16.11
CA THR A 15 56.38 -13.41 14.69
C THR A 15 55.26 -12.43 14.32
N LEU A 16 55.28 -11.91 13.10
CA LEU A 16 54.19 -11.14 12.50
C LEU A 16 52.89 -11.98 12.46
N CYS A 17 51.76 -11.36 12.81
CA CYS A 17 50.46 -11.79 12.33
C CYS A 17 49.59 -10.57 11.98
N LEU A 18 49.35 -10.40 10.69
CA LEU A 18 48.43 -9.43 10.09
C LEU A 18 47.00 -9.79 10.51
N ALA A 19 46.38 -8.96 11.35
CA ALA A 19 44.96 -9.07 11.67
C ALA A 19 44.12 -8.35 10.60
N THR A 20 43.93 -9.01 9.46
CA THR A 20 42.81 -8.73 8.54
C THR A 20 41.77 -9.82 8.75
N LEU A 21 40.69 -9.52 9.48
CA LEU A 21 39.47 -10.30 9.43
C LEU A 21 38.28 -9.36 9.32
N ALA A 22 37.61 -9.57 8.18
CA ALA A 22 36.49 -8.83 7.66
C ALA A 22 35.32 -8.76 8.63
N THR A 23 34.61 -7.64 8.58
CA THR A 23 33.22 -7.54 9.00
C THR A 23 32.42 -8.64 8.32
N LEU A 24 31.93 -9.60 9.08
CA LEU A 24 30.93 -10.54 8.60
C LEU A 24 29.63 -9.74 8.41
N GLN A 25 29.46 -9.17 7.21
CA GLN A 25 28.12 -8.92 6.72
C GLN A 25 27.42 -10.28 6.70
N ALA A 26 26.36 -10.41 7.49
CA ALA A 26 25.35 -11.41 7.23
C ALA A 26 24.79 -11.11 5.83
N CYS A 27 25.36 -11.76 4.82
CA CYS A 27 24.63 -12.06 3.60
C CYS A 27 23.45 -12.93 4.02
N ASN A 28 22.25 -12.54 3.59
CA ASN A 28 21.12 -13.45 3.43
C ASN A 28 21.57 -14.61 2.54
N GLY A 29 22.10 -15.67 3.15
CA GLY A 29 22.63 -16.84 2.47
C GLY A 29 21.56 -17.91 2.41
N ASP A 30 20.79 -17.94 1.34
CA ASP A 30 20.05 -19.13 0.95
C ASP A 30 21.05 -20.19 0.46
N ALA A 31 21.26 -21.24 1.25
CA ALA A 31 22.04 -22.39 0.84
C ALA A 31 21.15 -23.34 0.00
N CYS A 32 21.27 -23.28 -1.33
CA CYS A 32 20.70 -24.28 -2.23
C CYS A 32 21.71 -25.43 -2.45
N PHE A 33 21.37 -26.65 -2.00
CA PHE A 33 22.03 -27.89 -2.41
C PHE A 33 21.01 -28.82 -3.06
N GLY A 34 21.29 -29.27 -4.28
CA GLY A 34 20.48 -30.28 -4.99
C GLY A 34 19.87 -29.75 -6.28
N VAL A 35 19.72 -30.64 -7.26
CA VAL A 35 19.27 -30.41 -8.65
C VAL A 35 17.78 -30.04 -8.78
N ASP A 36 17.26 -29.24 -7.84
CA ASP A 36 15.90 -28.72 -7.90
C ASP A 36 15.92 -27.18 -7.96
N VAL A 37 15.06 -26.65 -8.81
CA VAL A 37 15.07 -25.26 -9.26
C VAL A 37 14.74 -24.34 -8.08
N CYS A 38 15.68 -23.48 -7.66
CA CYS A 38 15.42 -22.50 -6.59
C CYS A 38 14.44 -21.43 -7.11
N PHE A 39 13.14 -21.69 -7.00
CA PHE A 39 12.14 -20.64 -7.13
C PHE A 39 12.24 -19.76 -5.89
N ASN A 40 12.91 -18.61 -6.02
CA ASN A 40 12.74 -17.48 -5.12
C ASN A 40 11.32 -16.93 -5.28
N ASN A 41 10.31 -17.69 -4.88
CA ASN A 41 8.95 -17.18 -4.75
C ASN A 41 8.91 -16.41 -3.44
N ASN A 42 9.31 -15.13 -3.48
CA ASN A 42 9.10 -14.14 -2.40
C ASN A 42 7.60 -13.82 -2.21
N THR A 43 6.74 -14.81 -2.49
CA THR A 43 5.30 -14.74 -2.39
C THR A 43 4.89 -15.44 -1.11
N GLN A 44 3.98 -14.82 -0.38
CA GLN A 44 3.38 -15.37 0.84
C GLN A 44 1.88 -15.47 0.68
N THR A 45 1.24 -16.32 1.46
CA THR A 45 -0.23 -16.37 1.49
C THR A 45 -0.76 -15.11 2.17
N VAL A 46 -1.45 -14.27 1.41
CA VAL A 46 -2.06 -13.01 1.86
C VAL A 46 -3.57 -13.16 1.78
N ALA A 47 -4.25 -12.93 2.90
CA ALA A 47 -5.71 -12.81 2.94
C ALA A 47 -6.10 -11.34 2.82
N LEU A 48 -6.99 -11.03 1.89
CA LEU A 48 -7.53 -9.71 1.64
C LEU A 48 -9.05 -9.73 1.76
N SER A 49 -9.62 -8.67 2.30
CA SER A 49 -11.05 -8.41 2.32
C SER A 49 -11.32 -6.93 2.12
N GLY A 50 -12.56 -6.57 1.86
CA GLY A 50 -12.96 -5.18 1.75
C GLY A 50 -14.41 -5.03 1.32
N THR A 51 -14.88 -3.79 1.31
CA THR A 51 -16.18 -3.41 0.79
C THR A 51 -15.98 -2.52 -0.43
N ALA A 52 -16.66 -2.83 -1.53
CA ALA A 52 -16.69 -2.00 -2.72
C ALA A 52 -18.02 -1.24 -2.81
N ALA A 53 -17.95 0.09 -2.75
CA ALA A 53 -19.14 0.93 -2.73
C ALA A 53 -18.88 2.33 -3.27
N THR A 54 -19.92 2.94 -3.83
CA THR A 54 -19.94 4.34 -4.32
C THR A 54 -20.99 5.19 -3.59
N GLY A 55 -21.37 4.78 -2.38
CA GLY A 55 -22.59 5.22 -1.68
C GLY A 55 -23.71 4.18 -1.76
N ASP A 56 -23.65 3.31 -2.78
CA ASP A 56 -24.39 2.05 -2.85
C ASP A 56 -23.39 0.89 -2.99
N ALA A 57 -23.81 -0.30 -2.55
CA ALA A 57 -23.01 -1.51 -2.69
C ALA A 57 -22.82 -1.87 -4.16
N LEU A 58 -21.57 -2.08 -4.57
CA LEU A 58 -21.26 -2.62 -5.89
C LEU A 58 -21.45 -4.14 -5.85
N ALA A 59 -22.68 -4.61 -6.03
CA ALA A 59 -23.01 -6.04 -5.99
C ALA A 59 -22.58 -6.79 -7.26
N SER A 60 -22.10 -8.03 -7.11
CA SER A 60 -21.64 -8.88 -8.23
C SER A 60 -20.59 -8.22 -9.13
N ALA A 61 -19.80 -7.32 -8.57
CA ALA A 61 -18.72 -6.61 -9.26
C ALA A 61 -17.48 -7.50 -9.34
N GLN A 62 -16.75 -7.41 -10.46
CA GLN A 62 -15.50 -8.14 -10.65
C GLN A 62 -14.40 -7.48 -9.84
N VAL A 63 -13.83 -8.20 -8.88
CA VAL A 63 -12.64 -7.79 -8.12
C VAL A 63 -11.43 -8.49 -8.73
N THR A 64 -10.42 -7.71 -9.09
CA THR A 64 -9.11 -8.20 -9.53
C THR A 64 -8.04 -7.65 -8.59
N VAL A 65 -7.27 -8.55 -7.99
CA VAL A 65 -6.13 -8.22 -7.14
C VAL A 65 -4.86 -8.53 -7.92
N SER A 66 -4.07 -7.50 -8.20
CA SER A 66 -2.79 -7.60 -8.92
C SER A 66 -1.67 -7.12 -8.01
N CYS A 67 -0.84 -8.05 -7.56
CA CYS A 67 0.25 -7.78 -6.63
C CYS A 67 1.58 -7.59 -7.36
N ALA A 68 2.61 -7.10 -6.65
CA ALA A 68 3.96 -6.99 -7.19
C ALA A 68 4.44 -8.32 -7.79
N ALA A 69 4.06 -9.43 -7.15
CA ALA A 69 4.00 -10.75 -7.77
C ALA A 69 2.74 -11.48 -7.30
N GLY A 70 2.09 -12.24 -8.18
CA GLY A 70 0.84 -12.95 -7.90
C GLY A 70 -0.41 -12.11 -8.15
N SER A 71 -1.52 -12.79 -8.41
CA SER A 71 -2.82 -12.17 -8.67
C SER A 71 -3.96 -13.11 -8.31
N ALA A 72 -5.13 -12.55 -8.04
CA ALA A 72 -6.35 -13.31 -7.82
C ALA A 72 -7.58 -12.52 -8.29
N THR A 73 -8.70 -13.21 -8.49
CA THR A 73 -9.98 -12.60 -8.87
C THR A 73 -11.08 -13.16 -7.99
N THR A 74 -12.05 -12.33 -7.63
CA THR A 74 -13.26 -12.74 -6.90
C THR A 74 -14.44 -11.84 -7.30
N LEU A 75 -15.62 -12.09 -6.75
CA LEU A 75 -16.79 -11.23 -6.92
C LEU A 75 -17.17 -10.63 -5.58
N THR A 76 -17.76 -9.45 -5.63
CA THR A 76 -18.45 -8.89 -4.46
C THR A 76 -19.80 -9.58 -4.23
N ASP A 77 -20.20 -9.71 -2.97
CA ASP A 77 -21.54 -10.16 -2.60
C ASP A 77 -22.60 -9.06 -2.78
N GLY A 78 -23.86 -9.35 -2.40
CA GLY A 78 -24.96 -8.38 -2.51
C GLY A 78 -24.80 -7.12 -1.64
N GLY A 79 -23.93 -7.16 -0.62
CA GLY A 79 -23.56 -6.02 0.22
C GLY A 79 -22.28 -5.32 -0.24
N GLY A 80 -21.68 -5.72 -1.37
CA GLY A 80 -20.44 -5.16 -1.89
C GLY A 80 -19.18 -5.72 -1.22
N ASN A 81 -19.31 -6.70 -0.33
CA ASN A 81 -18.15 -7.27 0.37
C ASN A 81 -17.40 -8.25 -0.53
N TYR A 82 -16.08 -8.28 -0.43
CA TYR A 82 -15.25 -9.30 -1.06
C TYR A 82 -14.22 -9.85 -0.07
N SER A 83 -13.83 -11.10 -0.32
CA SER A 83 -12.68 -11.72 0.33
C SER A 83 -11.97 -12.65 -0.63
N VAL A 84 -10.64 -12.65 -0.57
CA VAL A 84 -9.78 -13.47 -1.42
C VAL A 84 -8.47 -13.79 -0.70
N THR A 85 -7.98 -15.00 -0.89
CA THR A 85 -6.64 -15.40 -0.46
C THR A 85 -5.77 -15.61 -1.69
N VAL A 86 -4.58 -15.03 -1.69
CA VAL A 86 -3.64 -15.07 -2.82
C VAL A 86 -2.24 -15.38 -2.34
N ASN A 87 -1.48 -16.18 -3.09
CA ASN A 87 -0.03 -16.30 -2.88
C ASN A 87 0.65 -15.17 -3.66
N ALA A 88 1.11 -14.14 -2.93
CA ALA A 88 1.57 -12.90 -3.53
C ALA A 88 2.73 -12.23 -2.80
N ALA A 89 3.48 -11.40 -3.52
CA ALA A 89 4.38 -10.41 -2.97
C ALA A 89 3.67 -9.04 -2.96
N LEU A 90 3.61 -8.41 -1.79
CA LEU A 90 2.99 -7.09 -1.60
C LEU A 90 3.82 -5.97 -2.22
N PRO A 91 3.23 -4.80 -2.54
CA PRO A 91 1.82 -4.45 -2.35
C PRO A 91 0.93 -4.99 -3.49
N CYS A 92 -0.39 -4.77 -3.40
CA CYS A 92 -1.35 -5.13 -4.42
C CYS A 92 -2.25 -3.96 -4.81
N VAL A 93 -2.52 -3.83 -6.10
CA VAL A 93 -3.60 -2.98 -6.61
C VAL A 93 -4.87 -3.84 -6.64
N ILE A 94 -5.95 -3.31 -6.07
CA ILE A 94 -7.27 -3.90 -6.14
C ILE A 94 -8.06 -3.11 -7.16
N THR A 95 -8.64 -3.77 -8.16
CA THR A 95 -9.49 -3.17 -9.19
C THR A 95 -10.87 -3.77 -9.06
N VAL A 96 -11.90 -2.94 -8.89
CA VAL A 96 -13.30 -3.37 -8.88
C VAL A 96 -14.02 -2.76 -10.07
N THR A 97 -14.58 -3.61 -10.93
CA THR A 97 -15.30 -3.21 -12.14
C THR A 97 -16.78 -3.56 -12.02
N SER A 98 -17.65 -2.58 -12.25
CA SER A 98 -19.11 -2.76 -12.25
C SER A 98 -19.75 -1.78 -13.22
N GLY A 99 -20.75 -2.23 -14.00
CA GLY A 99 -21.56 -1.33 -14.84
C GLY A 99 -20.78 -0.46 -15.86
N GLY A 100 -19.55 -0.84 -16.23
CA GLY A 100 -18.68 -0.07 -17.12
C GLY A 100 -17.77 0.94 -16.42
N THR A 101 -17.85 1.09 -15.10
CA THR A 101 -16.92 1.89 -14.28
C THR A 101 -15.91 0.98 -13.59
N SER A 102 -14.76 1.54 -13.20
CA SER A 102 -13.73 0.83 -12.44
C SER A 102 -13.17 1.72 -11.35
N LEU A 103 -13.18 1.22 -10.13
CA LEU A 103 -12.52 1.83 -8.99
C LEU A 103 -11.30 1.03 -8.60
N HIS A 104 -10.31 1.73 -8.07
CA HIS A 104 -9.05 1.16 -7.66
C HIS A 104 -8.76 1.45 -6.19
N SER A 105 -8.02 0.53 -5.59
CA SER A 105 -7.53 0.62 -4.24
C SER A 105 -6.16 -0.06 -4.13
N LEU A 106 -5.59 0.00 -2.94
CA LEU A 106 -4.24 -0.45 -2.63
C LEU A 106 -4.24 -1.28 -1.35
N ALA A 107 -3.62 -2.45 -1.40
CA ALA A 107 -3.30 -3.26 -0.23
C ALA A 107 -1.79 -3.37 -0.04
N TYR A 108 -1.25 -2.81 1.04
CA TYR A 108 0.17 -2.91 1.41
C TYR A 108 0.44 -3.98 2.47
N ALA A 109 -0.61 -4.68 2.93
CA ALA A 109 -0.57 -5.77 3.91
C ALA A 109 -1.73 -6.74 3.65
N GLY A 110 -1.80 -7.84 4.39
CA GLY A 110 -3.04 -8.60 4.53
C GLY A 110 -4.04 -7.87 5.43
N GLY A 111 -5.33 -8.13 5.24
CA GLY A 111 -6.42 -7.52 6.01
C GLY A 111 -7.47 -6.83 5.15
N THR A 112 -8.12 -5.84 5.73
CA THR A 112 -9.21 -5.09 5.08
C THR A 112 -8.67 -3.89 4.33
N PHE A 113 -9.01 -3.83 3.04
CA PHE A 113 -8.73 -2.73 2.13
C PHE A 113 -9.97 -2.50 1.29
N ASN A 114 -10.69 -1.40 1.50
CA ASN A 114 -11.93 -1.08 0.79
C ASN A 114 -11.65 -0.55 -0.61
N THR A 115 -12.65 -0.58 -1.49
CA THR A 115 -12.56 0.05 -2.81
C THR A 115 -13.71 1.03 -3.00
N THR A 116 -13.41 2.33 -2.87
CA THR A 116 -14.40 3.42 -2.89
C THR A 116 -13.87 4.60 -3.70
N PRO A 117 -14.70 5.62 -4.01
CA PRO A 117 -14.22 6.85 -4.63
C PRO A 117 -13.10 7.55 -3.84
N GLU A 118 -13.05 7.40 -2.53
CA GLU A 118 -11.97 7.96 -1.71
C GLU A 118 -10.64 7.24 -1.94
N THR A 119 -10.66 5.91 -2.12
CA THR A 119 -9.43 5.15 -2.43
C THR A 119 -8.92 5.46 -3.85
N GLU A 120 -9.82 5.72 -4.78
CA GLU A 120 -9.48 6.22 -6.12
C GLU A 120 -8.77 7.59 -6.02
N LEU A 121 -9.32 8.52 -5.24
CA LEU A 121 -8.70 9.84 -5.00
C LEU A 121 -7.35 9.75 -4.29
N MET A 122 -7.17 8.77 -3.39
CA MET A 122 -5.88 8.49 -2.77
C MET A 122 -4.84 8.04 -3.81
N LEU A 123 -5.23 7.20 -4.77
CA LEU A 123 -4.35 6.78 -5.86
C LEU A 123 -4.05 7.93 -6.83
N VAL A 124 -5.01 8.82 -7.09
CA VAL A 124 -4.78 10.08 -7.84
C VAL A 124 -3.70 10.92 -7.14
N TYR A 125 -3.82 11.11 -5.82
CA TYR A 125 -2.84 11.86 -5.04
C TYR A 125 -1.45 11.21 -5.10
N LEU A 126 -1.35 9.90 -4.82
CA LEU A 126 -0.08 9.15 -4.87
C LEU A 126 0.56 9.19 -6.26
N ALA A 127 -0.24 9.02 -7.32
CA ALA A 127 0.24 9.12 -8.69
C ALA A 127 0.84 10.50 -8.98
N ALA A 128 0.17 11.57 -8.52
CA ALA A 128 0.68 12.92 -8.69
C ALA A 128 1.96 13.18 -7.89
N GLN A 129 2.10 12.65 -6.66
CA GLN A 129 3.37 12.72 -5.91
C GLN A 129 4.52 12.01 -6.64
N LEU A 130 4.20 10.96 -7.39
CA LEU A 130 5.16 10.23 -8.21
C LEU A 130 5.42 10.91 -9.57
N GLY A 131 4.77 12.03 -9.88
CA GLY A 131 4.90 12.73 -11.15
C GLY A 131 4.23 11.99 -12.31
N THR A 132 3.16 11.25 -12.04
CA THR A 132 2.43 10.45 -13.03
C THR A 132 0.90 10.59 -12.85
N ASN A 133 0.12 9.72 -13.51
CA ASN A 133 -1.34 9.62 -13.36
C ASN A 133 -1.75 8.18 -12.97
N THR A 134 -2.98 8.01 -12.48
CA THR A 134 -3.47 6.73 -11.96
C THR A 134 -3.39 5.60 -13.00
N ALA A 135 -3.74 5.86 -14.26
CA ALA A 135 -3.65 4.86 -15.33
C ALA A 135 -2.21 4.37 -15.55
N THR A 136 -1.24 5.27 -15.53
CA THR A 136 0.19 4.95 -15.69
C THR A 136 0.77 4.29 -14.44
N LEU A 137 0.34 4.73 -13.25
CA LEU A 137 0.71 4.14 -11.96
C LEU A 137 0.30 2.67 -11.91
N ILE A 138 -0.96 2.38 -12.21
CA ILE A 138 -1.54 1.03 -12.17
C ILE A 138 -1.02 0.19 -13.34
N GLY A 139 -1.05 0.71 -14.56
CA GLY A 139 -0.63 -0.03 -15.76
C GLY A 139 0.84 -0.47 -15.74
N ASN A 140 1.71 0.27 -15.06
CA ASN A 140 3.13 -0.07 -14.92
C ASN A 140 3.51 -0.58 -13.53
N PHE A 141 2.54 -0.82 -12.64
CA PHE A 141 2.78 -1.15 -11.24
C PHE A 141 3.73 -2.35 -11.06
N GLN A 142 3.48 -3.46 -11.76
CA GLN A 142 4.26 -4.69 -11.61
C GLN A 142 5.70 -4.56 -12.14
N GLY A 143 5.94 -3.66 -13.09
CA GLY A 143 7.24 -3.44 -13.70
C GLY A 143 8.05 -2.28 -13.12
N ASN A 144 7.50 -1.53 -12.16
CA ASN A 144 8.10 -0.30 -11.65
C ASN A 144 8.35 -0.36 -10.15
N SER A 145 9.62 -0.55 -9.76
CA SER A 145 10.03 -0.67 -8.36
C SER A 145 9.77 0.60 -7.55
N ARG A 146 9.84 1.80 -8.16
CA ARG A 146 9.52 3.06 -7.47
C ARG A 146 8.03 3.12 -7.10
N TYR A 147 7.15 2.66 -7.99
CA TYR A 147 5.71 2.60 -7.72
C TYR A 147 5.41 1.59 -6.63
N GLN A 148 6.04 0.41 -6.68
CA GLN A 148 5.92 -0.60 -5.64
C GLN A 148 6.40 -0.10 -4.27
N GLN A 149 7.57 0.54 -4.21
CA GLN A 149 8.11 1.07 -2.95
C GLN A 149 7.20 2.13 -2.33
N ALA A 150 6.70 3.08 -3.12
CA ALA A 150 5.79 4.12 -2.64
C ALA A 150 4.47 3.53 -2.11
N MET A 151 3.89 2.56 -2.83
CA MET A 151 2.63 1.92 -2.45
C MET A 151 2.78 0.86 -1.35
N ASN A 152 3.99 0.37 -1.08
CA ASN A 152 4.25 -0.56 0.03
C ASN A 152 4.54 0.16 1.35
N SER A 153 4.80 1.46 1.31
CA SER A 153 5.12 2.28 2.49
C SER A 153 3.85 2.67 3.23
N SER A 154 3.59 2.06 4.39
CA SER A 154 2.44 2.40 5.23
C SER A 154 2.41 3.89 5.61
N ASN A 155 3.57 4.49 5.87
CA ASN A 155 3.69 5.93 6.17
C ASN A 155 3.26 6.79 4.98
N THR A 156 3.70 6.43 3.78
CA THR A 156 3.33 7.15 2.54
C THR A 156 1.84 7.04 2.28
N VAL A 157 1.27 5.84 2.42
CA VAL A 157 -0.17 5.61 2.24
C VAL A 157 -1.00 6.34 3.29
N GLN A 158 -0.60 6.31 4.57
CA GLN A 158 -1.30 7.02 5.64
C GLN A 158 -1.23 8.55 5.45
N ALA A 159 -0.09 9.08 5.00
CA ALA A 159 0.06 10.49 4.68
C ALA A 159 -0.85 10.90 3.50
N ALA A 160 -0.89 10.09 2.44
CA ALA A 160 -1.79 10.31 1.30
C ALA A 160 -3.26 10.28 1.73
N GLN A 161 -3.68 9.31 2.54
CA GLN A 161 -5.04 9.23 3.08
C GLN A 161 -5.39 10.48 3.89
N SER A 162 -4.49 10.93 4.77
CA SER A 162 -4.69 12.14 5.59
C SER A 162 -4.78 13.40 4.73
N ALA A 163 -3.97 13.49 3.67
CA ALA A 163 -4.01 14.59 2.71
C ALA A 163 -5.33 14.60 1.93
N VAL A 164 -5.82 13.44 1.49
CA VAL A 164 -7.13 13.31 0.82
C VAL A 164 -8.25 13.82 1.72
N VAL A 165 -8.34 13.32 2.96
CA VAL A 165 -9.34 13.76 3.93
C VAL A 165 -9.27 15.27 4.13
N THR A 166 -8.08 15.82 4.39
CA THR A 166 -7.91 17.25 4.67
C THR A 166 -8.34 18.12 3.49
N ASN A 167 -7.92 17.77 2.26
CA ASN A 167 -8.28 18.53 1.06
C ASN A 167 -9.78 18.48 0.79
N LEU A 168 -10.41 17.31 0.96
CA LEU A 168 -11.85 17.16 0.77
C LEU A 168 -12.66 17.92 1.83
N GLN A 169 -12.26 17.83 3.10
CA GLN A 169 -12.88 18.60 4.19
C GLN A 169 -12.85 20.10 3.91
N GLN A 170 -11.69 20.63 3.49
CA GLN A 170 -11.52 22.05 3.22
C GLN A 170 -12.30 22.51 1.98
N ARG A 171 -12.29 21.72 0.90
CA ARG A 171 -12.91 22.12 -0.38
C ARG A 171 -14.42 21.95 -0.39
N TYR A 172 -14.94 20.93 0.28
CA TYR A 172 -16.34 20.53 0.23
C TYR A 172 -17.09 20.75 1.54
N SER A 173 -16.42 21.25 2.58
CA SER A 173 -17.00 21.52 3.90
C SER A 173 -17.70 20.29 4.51
N VAL A 174 -17.14 19.09 4.26
CA VAL A 174 -17.59 17.83 4.83
C VAL A 174 -16.81 17.50 6.10
N ALA A 175 -17.40 16.71 7.00
CA ALA A 175 -16.72 16.13 8.14
C ALA A 175 -16.70 14.61 7.98
N PHE A 176 -15.53 13.99 8.15
CA PHE A 176 -15.37 12.55 7.99
C PHE A 176 -15.54 11.85 9.33
N ALA A 177 -16.45 10.89 9.39
CA ALA A 177 -16.65 9.98 10.52
C ALA A 177 -15.54 8.92 10.59
N ALA A 178 -15.00 8.49 9.45
CA ALA A 178 -13.96 7.47 9.35
C ALA A 178 -12.81 7.94 8.44
N PRO A 179 -11.87 8.79 8.94
CA PRO A 179 -10.74 9.27 8.16
C PRO A 179 -9.80 8.16 7.63
N ALA A 180 -9.86 6.97 8.23
CA ALA A 180 -9.13 5.79 7.80
C ALA A 180 -9.91 4.94 6.77
N PHE A 181 -10.45 5.59 5.73
CA PHE A 181 -11.36 4.99 4.75
C PHE A 181 -10.77 3.77 4.01
N LEU A 182 -9.44 3.71 3.84
CA LEU A 182 -8.80 2.60 3.15
C LEU A 182 -8.97 1.29 3.90
N THR A 183 -8.75 1.29 5.22
CA THR A 183 -8.62 0.06 6.02
C THR A 183 -9.73 -0.16 7.03
N THR A 184 -10.61 0.83 7.25
CA THR A 184 -11.71 0.72 8.21
C THR A 184 -12.81 -0.18 7.64
N PRO A 185 -13.08 -1.36 8.21
CA PRO A 185 -14.17 -2.20 7.74
C PRO A 185 -15.51 -1.45 7.86
N PHE A 186 -16.37 -1.58 6.87
CA PHE A 186 -17.69 -0.97 6.92
C PHE A 186 -18.73 -1.79 6.14
N THR A 187 -20.00 -1.58 6.49
CA THR A 187 -21.16 -2.12 5.77
C THR A 187 -21.90 -0.95 5.15
N VAL A 188 -22.30 -1.08 3.88
CA VAL A 188 -23.12 -0.07 3.19
C VAL A 188 -24.42 0.18 3.95
N GLY A 189 -24.82 1.43 4.06
CA GLY A 189 -25.98 1.89 4.82
C GLY A 189 -25.75 2.04 6.33
N GLN A 190 -24.53 1.83 6.83
CA GLN A 190 -24.19 2.03 8.25
C GLN A 190 -23.33 3.29 8.48
N PRO A 191 -23.37 3.87 9.70
CA PRO A 191 -22.46 4.97 10.05
C PRO A 191 -20.98 4.62 9.86
N GLY A 192 -20.17 5.61 9.49
CA GLY A 192 -18.73 5.45 9.23
C GLY A 192 -18.38 5.83 7.79
N VAL A 193 -17.55 5.01 7.13
CA VAL A 193 -17.08 5.26 5.75
C VAL A 193 -18.24 5.51 4.79
N ASP A 194 -19.32 4.74 4.87
CA ASP A 194 -20.48 4.92 3.99
C ASP A 194 -21.18 6.28 4.19
N SER A 195 -21.25 6.77 5.42
CA SER A 195 -21.76 8.13 5.69
C SER A 195 -20.87 9.21 5.07
N ASP A 196 -19.56 8.98 5.04
CA ASP A 196 -18.60 9.89 4.41
C ASP A 196 -18.78 9.89 2.88
N LEU A 197 -19.01 8.72 2.27
CA LEU A 197 -19.35 8.61 0.84
C LEU A 197 -20.64 9.36 0.50
N VAL A 198 -21.70 9.20 1.31
CA VAL A 198 -22.96 9.92 1.13
C VAL A 198 -22.75 11.44 1.26
N ALA A 199 -21.95 11.89 2.24
CA ALA A 199 -21.63 13.30 2.41
C ALA A 199 -20.84 13.87 1.23
N LEU A 200 -19.87 13.13 0.71
CA LEU A 200 -19.06 13.50 -0.46
C LEU A 200 -19.90 13.58 -1.73
N ALA A 201 -20.77 12.60 -1.98
CA ALA A 201 -21.70 12.62 -3.11
C ALA A 201 -22.64 13.84 -3.02
N LYS A 202 -23.22 14.09 -1.84
CA LYS A 202 -24.08 15.27 -1.62
C LYS A 202 -23.33 16.59 -1.82
N ALA A 203 -22.04 16.64 -1.49
CA ALA A 203 -21.21 17.83 -1.68
C ALA A 203 -20.68 17.99 -3.12
N GLY A 204 -20.90 17.02 -4.00
CA GLY A 204 -20.42 17.03 -5.39
C GLY A 204 -18.96 16.66 -5.55
N ALA A 205 -18.38 15.92 -4.60
CA ALA A 205 -17.05 15.32 -4.75
C ALA A 205 -17.09 13.95 -5.46
N ILE A 206 -18.27 13.33 -5.54
CA ILE A 206 -18.56 12.10 -6.27
C ILE A 206 -19.67 12.42 -7.27
N ASP A 207 -19.50 12.00 -8.52
CA ASP A 207 -20.45 12.22 -9.60
C ASP A 207 -21.63 11.24 -9.57
N SER A 208 -22.59 11.40 -10.49
CA SER A 208 -23.78 10.55 -10.56
C SER A 208 -23.49 9.09 -10.93
N ASN A 209 -22.30 8.77 -11.44
CA ASN A 209 -21.89 7.41 -11.77
C ASN A 209 -21.14 6.75 -10.60
N GLY A 210 -21.04 7.44 -9.46
CA GLY A 210 -20.29 6.96 -8.32
C GLY A 210 -18.77 7.11 -8.47
N MET A 211 -18.28 7.89 -9.44
CA MET A 211 -16.86 8.14 -9.65
C MET A 211 -16.45 9.47 -9.01
N PRO A 212 -15.17 9.69 -8.65
CA PRO A 212 -14.74 10.99 -8.18
C PRO A 212 -15.01 12.09 -9.22
N ASP A 213 -15.60 13.20 -8.77
CA ASP A 213 -15.89 14.36 -9.63
C ASP A 213 -14.56 14.94 -10.19
N PRO A 214 -14.53 15.43 -11.45
CA PRO A 214 -13.32 15.99 -12.03
C PRO A 214 -12.68 17.12 -11.22
N ALA A 215 -13.45 17.91 -10.47
CA ALA A 215 -12.91 18.94 -9.58
C ALA A 215 -12.18 18.32 -8.37
N ALA A 216 -12.69 17.21 -7.82
CA ALA A 216 -12.03 16.46 -6.75
C ALA A 216 -10.73 15.82 -7.24
N VAL A 217 -10.76 15.23 -8.44
CA VAL A 217 -9.57 14.66 -9.10
C VAL A 217 -8.51 15.75 -9.32
N SER A 218 -8.91 16.91 -9.86
CA SER A 218 -8.00 18.03 -10.11
C SER A 218 -7.39 18.59 -8.81
N LEU A 219 -8.20 18.72 -7.75
CA LEU A 219 -7.73 19.13 -6.43
C LEU A 219 -6.64 18.19 -5.91
N LEU A 220 -6.91 16.88 -5.93
CA LEU A 220 -6.02 15.86 -5.38
C LEU A 220 -4.75 15.68 -6.23
N THR A 221 -4.87 15.85 -7.55
CA THR A 221 -3.72 15.89 -8.45
C THR A 221 -2.79 17.05 -8.11
N GLN A 222 -3.33 18.27 -7.94
CA GLN A 222 -2.54 19.44 -7.57
C GLN A 222 -1.91 19.30 -6.19
N ALA A 223 -2.68 18.81 -5.21
CA ALA A 223 -2.18 18.58 -3.86
C ALA A 223 -1.05 17.55 -3.82
N GLY A 224 -1.16 16.45 -4.59
CA GLY A 224 -0.11 15.45 -4.69
C GLY A 224 1.13 15.97 -5.40
N ALA A 225 0.96 16.69 -6.51
CA ALA A 225 2.08 17.31 -7.24
C ALA A 225 2.87 18.32 -6.40
N ALA A 226 2.23 18.97 -5.43
CA ALA A 226 2.89 19.87 -4.48
C ALA A 226 3.73 19.15 -3.41
N HIS A 227 3.62 17.82 -3.29
CA HIS A 227 4.31 17.00 -2.28
C HIS A 227 4.98 15.77 -2.91
N PRO A 228 6.00 15.93 -3.77
CA PRO A 228 6.62 14.83 -4.49
C PRO A 228 7.35 13.81 -3.58
N LEU A 229 7.40 12.55 -4.02
CA LEU A 229 8.12 11.43 -3.37
C LEU A 229 9.52 11.20 -3.95
#